data_AF-A0A193C2E0-F1
#
_entry.id   AF-A0A193C2E0-F1
#
_cell.length_a   1.000
_cell.length_b   1.000
_cell.length_c   1.000
_cell.angle_alpha   90.00
_cell.angle_beta   90.00
_cell.angle_gamma   90.00
#
_symmetry.space_group_name_H-M   'P 1'
#
loop_
_entity.id
_entity.type
_entity.pdbx_description
1 polymer ?
#
loop_
_entity_poly.entity_id
_entity_poly.type
_entity_poly.pdbx_seq_one_letter_code
_entity_poly.pdbx_strand_id
1 'polypeptide(L)'
;MLADFGGNFTGLEHWMPDVMRNRLTRRPRDRVNFSTPFGNAVGTSVTFSFAGRQITARNAISESVDQTLGQDRPEPVIEAQVTFAEQLPQPEYETIEQLSRPEEQVESDDSNEFYSATSDGSIFSLSFR
;
A
#
# COMPACT_ATOMS: atom_id res chain seq x y z
N MET A 1 24.96 -15.71 -26.22
CA MET A 1 23.92 -15.77 -27.26
C MET A 1 22.58 -15.74 -26.52
N LEU A 2 22.00 -14.55 -26.32
CA LEU A 2 20.66 -14.44 -25.71
C LEU A 2 19.65 -14.88 -26.77
N ALA A 3 18.81 -15.86 -26.45
CA ALA A 3 17.79 -16.35 -27.36
C ALA A 3 16.70 -15.28 -27.52
N ASP A 4 16.45 -14.91 -28.77
CA ASP A 4 15.31 -14.12 -29.21
C ASP A 4 14.05 -15.01 -29.11
N PHE A 5 13.19 -14.74 -28.12
CA PHE A 5 11.91 -15.45 -27.96
C PHE A 5 10.78 -14.77 -28.74
N GLY A 6 11.09 -14.14 -29.87
CA GLY A 6 10.11 -13.68 -30.85
C GLY A 6 9.28 -14.83 -31.43
N GLY A 7 8.19 -15.19 -30.74
CA GLY A 7 7.07 -15.94 -31.34
C GLY A 7 7.07 -17.46 -31.20
N ASN A 8 8.04 -18.10 -30.54
CA ASN A 8 8.02 -19.55 -30.30
C ASN A 8 7.59 -19.89 -28.86
N PHE A 9 6.27 -19.81 -28.60
CA PHE A 9 5.69 -20.16 -27.29
C PHE A 9 5.98 -21.60 -26.87
N THR A 10 6.11 -22.54 -27.81
CA THR A 10 6.50 -23.93 -27.56
C THR A 10 7.91 -24.07 -26.99
N GLY A 11 8.84 -23.20 -27.38
CA GLY A 11 10.19 -23.15 -26.80
C GLY A 11 10.20 -22.52 -25.40
N LEU A 12 9.30 -21.57 -25.13
CA LEU A 12 9.15 -20.93 -23.84
C LEU A 12 8.73 -21.94 -22.75
N GLU A 13 7.87 -22.90 -23.07
CA GLU A 13 7.40 -23.91 -22.10
C GLU A 13 8.49 -24.87 -21.62
N HIS A 14 9.49 -25.17 -22.45
CA HIS A 14 10.58 -26.08 -22.10
C HIS A 14 11.63 -25.42 -21.18
N TRP A 15 11.81 -24.10 -21.31
CA TRP A 15 12.85 -23.33 -20.60
C TRP A 15 12.33 -22.50 -19.43
N MET A 16 11.01 -22.49 -19.19
CA MET A 16 10.40 -21.68 -18.14
C MET A 16 9.93 -22.57 -16.97
N PRO A 17 10.65 -22.58 -15.83
CA PRO A 17 10.21 -23.26 -14.63
C PRO A 17 8.82 -22.78 -14.20
N ASP A 18 8.04 -23.64 -13.55
CA ASP A 18 6.67 -23.33 -13.09
C ASP A 18 6.60 -22.05 -12.24
N VAL A 19 7.66 -21.72 -11.50
CA VAL A 19 7.76 -20.49 -10.72
C VAL A 19 7.73 -19.24 -11.61
N MET A 20 8.40 -19.26 -12.77
CA MET A 20 8.35 -18.15 -13.73
C MET A 20 6.98 -18.07 -14.42
N ARG A 21 6.37 -19.22 -14.76
CA ARG A 21 5.01 -19.26 -15.28
C ARG A 21 4.02 -18.63 -14.30
N ASN A 22 4.07 -19.05 -13.04
CA ASN A 22 3.24 -18.52 -11.97
C ASN A 22 3.46 -17.03 -11.72
N ARG A 23 4.68 -16.51 -11.94
CA ARG A 23 4.97 -15.08 -11.85
C ARG A 23 4.42 -14.30 -13.04
N LEU A 24 4.47 -14.83 -14.25
CA LEU A 24 3.92 -14.21 -15.46
C LEU A 24 2.39 -14.26 -15.51
N THR A 25 1.77 -15.27 -14.90
CA THR A 25 0.30 -15.39 -14.80
C THR A 25 -0.28 -14.73 -13.55
N ARG A 26 0.54 -14.07 -12.72
CA ARG A 26 0.05 -13.34 -11.55
C ARG A 26 -0.85 -12.22 -12.04
N ARG A 27 -2.14 -12.34 -11.74
CA ARG A 27 -3.09 -11.24 -11.86
C ARG A 27 -2.70 -10.15 -10.87
N PRO A 28 -2.93 -8.87 -11.20
CA PRO A 28 -2.94 -7.81 -10.21
C PRO A 28 -3.77 -8.27 -9.01
N ARG A 29 -3.26 -8.08 -7.80
CA ARG A 29 -4.04 -8.38 -6.59
C ARG A 29 -5.27 -7.48 -6.61
N ASP A 30 -6.43 -8.02 -6.22
CA ASP A 30 -7.62 -7.19 -6.06
C ASP A 30 -7.32 -6.10 -5.03
N ARG A 31 -7.59 -4.85 -5.44
CA ARG A 31 -7.40 -3.69 -4.61
C ARG A 31 -8.75 -3.15 -4.17
N VAL A 32 -8.82 -2.73 -2.92
CA VAL A 32 -10.00 -2.10 -2.33
C VAL A 32 -9.76 -0.61 -2.18
N ASN A 33 -10.79 0.17 -2.49
CA ASN A 33 -10.84 1.60 -2.24
C ASN A 33 -11.58 1.83 -0.91
N PHE A 34 -11.04 2.67 -0.05
CA PHE A 34 -11.68 3.02 1.22
C PHE A 34 -11.29 4.44 1.66
N SER A 35 -12.18 5.06 2.44
CA SER A 35 -11.92 6.39 3.02
C SER A 35 -11.06 6.25 4.28
N THR A 36 -10.14 7.18 4.48
CA THR A 36 -9.30 7.28 5.69
C THR A 36 -9.31 8.73 6.20
N PRO A 37 -8.84 8.99 7.43
CA PRO A 37 -8.63 10.35 7.91
C PRO A 37 -7.67 11.18 7.04
N PHE A 38 -6.80 10.52 6.25
CA PHE A 38 -5.82 11.14 5.37
C PHE A 38 -6.31 11.24 3.91
N GLY A 39 -7.59 10.97 3.66
CA GLY A 39 -8.18 10.93 2.32
C GLY A 39 -8.47 9.51 1.81
N ASN A 40 -8.77 9.38 0.52
CA ASN A 40 -9.05 8.09 -0.10
C ASN A 40 -7.77 7.27 -0.25
N ALA A 41 -7.88 5.97 0.05
CA ALA A 41 -6.79 5.02 -0.05
C ALA A 41 -7.15 3.83 -0.95
N VAL A 42 -6.15 3.32 -1.67
CA VAL A 42 -6.26 2.17 -2.55
C VAL A 42 -5.23 1.13 -2.16
N GLY A 43 -5.68 -0.06 -1.76
CA GLY A 43 -4.78 -1.04 -1.16
C GLY A 43 -5.29 -2.46 -1.12
N THR A 44 -4.62 -3.28 -0.33
CA THR A 44 -5.01 -4.65 -0.04
C THR A 44 -5.47 -4.78 1.40
N SER A 45 -6.33 -5.76 1.65
CA SER A 45 -6.85 -6.06 2.98
C SER A 45 -6.72 -7.53 3.29
N VAL A 46 -6.36 -7.84 4.54
CA VAL A 46 -6.35 -9.20 5.08
C VAL A 46 -7.17 -9.20 6.36
N THR A 47 -8.16 -10.09 6.40
CA THR A 47 -8.97 -10.32 7.58
C THR A 47 -8.67 -11.70 8.15
N PHE A 48 -8.40 -11.77 9.45
CA PHE A 48 -8.12 -13.02 10.16
C PHE A 48 -8.73 -12.99 11.56
N SER A 49 -8.97 -14.17 12.12
CA SER A 49 -9.49 -14.32 13.48
C SER A 49 -8.34 -14.53 14.47
N PHE A 50 -8.35 -13.80 15.58
CA PHE A 50 -7.39 -13.93 16.66
C PHE A 50 -8.08 -13.72 18.01
N ALA A 51 -7.88 -14.65 18.95
CA ALA A 51 -8.47 -14.61 20.29
C ALA A 51 -10.00 -14.35 20.31
N GLY A 52 -10.73 -14.91 19.34
CA GLY A 52 -12.19 -14.74 19.22
C GLY A 52 -12.64 -13.39 18.65
N ARG A 53 -11.71 -12.54 18.20
CA ARG A 53 -11.99 -11.28 17.48
C ARG A 53 -11.62 -11.41 16.02
N GLN A 54 -12.29 -10.64 15.16
CA GLN A 54 -11.94 -10.50 13.76
C GLN A 54 -11.07 -9.25 13.59
N ILE A 55 -9.84 -9.45 13.14
CA ILE A 55 -8.89 -8.38 12.87
C ILE A 55 -8.83 -8.18 11.36
N THR A 56 -8.97 -6.94 10.90
CA THR A 56 -8.71 -6.58 9.51
C THR A 56 -7.54 -5.63 9.45
N ALA A 57 -6.46 -6.05 8.79
CA ALA A 57 -5.33 -5.20 8.46
C ALA A 57 -5.46 -4.73 7.01
N ARG A 58 -5.22 -3.44 6.77
CA ARG A 58 -5.14 -2.87 5.42
C ARG A 58 -3.77 -2.23 5.22
N ASN A 59 -3.21 -2.46 4.04
CA ASN A 59 -2.02 -1.79 3.55
C ASN A 59 -2.40 -1.15 2.22
N ALA A 60 -2.35 0.17 2.18
CA ALA A 60 -2.79 0.97 1.06
C ALA A 60 -1.82 2.11 0.79
N ILE A 61 -2.05 2.78 -0.33
CA ILE A 61 -1.44 4.06 -0.64
C ILE A 61 -2.54 5.08 -0.90
N SER A 62 -2.22 6.35 -0.76
CA SER A 62 -3.11 7.44 -1.18
C SER A 62 -3.56 7.25 -2.64
N GLU A 63 -4.85 7.46 -2.90
CA GLU A 63 -5.42 7.37 -4.25
C GLU A 63 -4.74 8.34 -5.23
N SER A 64 -4.32 9.53 -4.78
CA SER A 64 -3.63 10.50 -5.63
C SER A 64 -2.23 10.01 -6.05
N VAL A 65 -1.52 9.34 -5.15
CA VAL A 65 -0.21 8.73 -5.42
C VAL A 65 -0.38 7.51 -6.33
N ASP A 66 -1.43 6.73 -6.14
CA ASP A 66 -1.74 5.59 -7.03
C ASP A 66 -2.02 6.01 -8.47
N GLN A 67 -2.81 7.07 -8.65
CA GLN A 67 -3.17 7.58 -9.97
C GLN A 67 -1.95 8.09 -10.75
N THR A 68 -0.96 8.69 -10.06
CA THR A 68 0.27 9.19 -10.70
C THR A 68 1.25 8.06 -11.02
N LEU A 69 1.30 7.00 -10.20
CA LEU A 69 2.09 5.80 -10.49
C LEU A 69 1.67 5.12 -11.79
N GLY A 70 0.40 5.22 -12.18
CA GLY A 70 -0.12 4.68 -13.45
C GLY A 70 0.29 5.46 -14.72
N GLN A 71 1.00 6.59 -14.60
CA GLN A 71 1.29 7.50 -15.72
C GLN A 71 2.73 7.37 -16.29
N ASP A 72 3.49 6.34 -15.90
CA ASP A 72 4.86 6.04 -16.38
C ASP A 72 5.89 7.19 -16.26
N ARG A 73 5.65 8.17 -15.36
CA ARG A 73 6.56 9.29 -15.09
C ARG A 73 6.82 9.44 -13.60
N PRO A 74 8.09 9.58 -13.15
CA PRO A 74 8.41 9.66 -11.73
C PRO A 74 8.17 11.04 -11.11
N GLU A 75 8.28 12.14 -11.87
CA GLU A 75 8.17 13.50 -11.32
C GLU A 75 6.79 13.79 -10.71
N PRO A 76 5.65 13.44 -11.36
CA PRO A 76 4.33 13.62 -10.78
C PRO A 76 4.08 12.79 -9.52
N VAL A 77 4.76 11.65 -9.37
CA VAL A 77 4.65 10.80 -8.18
C VAL A 77 5.28 11.50 -6.98
N ILE A 78 6.46 12.10 -7.15
CA ILE A 78 7.13 12.86 -6.10
C ILE A 78 6.27 14.04 -5.66
N GLU A 79 5.68 14.78 -6.61
CA GLU A 79 4.79 15.90 -6.30
C GLU A 79 3.54 15.45 -5.52
N ALA A 80 2.95 14.32 -5.90
CA ALA A 80 1.82 13.74 -5.19
C ALA A 80 2.18 13.29 -3.76
N GLN A 81 3.36 12.70 -3.57
CA GLN A 81 3.87 12.31 -2.24
C GLN A 81 4.13 13.53 -1.35
N VAL A 82 4.75 14.58 -1.89
CA VAL A 82 4.97 15.84 -1.15
C VAL A 82 3.64 16.46 -0.75
N THR A 83 2.69 16.55 -1.67
CA THR A 83 1.35 17.09 -1.40
C THR A 83 0.63 16.28 -0.31
N PHE A 84 0.76 14.95 -0.35
CA PHE A 84 0.21 14.08 0.70
C PHE A 84 0.90 14.34 2.05
N ALA A 85 2.23 14.41 2.07
CA ALA A 85 3.00 14.65 3.29
C ALA A 85 2.67 16.00 3.94
N GLU A 86 2.39 17.04 3.14
CA GLU A 86 1.97 18.36 3.64
C GLU A 86 0.58 18.34 4.31
N GLN A 87 -0.27 17.39 3.95
CA GLN A 87 -1.61 17.21 4.52
C GLN A 87 -1.62 16.36 5.79
N LEU A 88 -0.52 15.64 6.07
CA LEU A 88 -0.42 14.87 7.31
C LEU A 88 -0.44 15.82 8.51
N PRO A 89 -1.09 15.41 9.61
CA PRO A 89 -1.00 16.14 10.87
C PRO A 89 0.48 16.37 11.20
N GLN A 90 0.86 17.63 11.41
CA GLN A 90 2.21 17.94 11.86
C GLN A 90 2.30 17.51 13.32
N PRO A 91 3.27 16.66 13.71
CA PRO A 91 3.48 16.36 15.12
C PRO A 91 3.74 17.68 15.85
N GLU A 92 2.90 18.05 16.81
CA GLU A 92 3.20 19.14 17.73
C GLU A 92 4.40 18.71 18.58
N TYR A 93 5.61 19.06 18.16
CA TYR A 93 6.85 18.70 18.83
C TYR A 93 7.01 19.51 20.13
N GLU A 94 6.43 19.02 21.22
CA GLU A 94 6.91 19.33 22.57
C GLU A 94 7.97 18.30 22.98
N THR A 95 9.24 18.71 22.85
CA THR A 95 10.42 18.20 23.57
C THR A 95 11.00 16.84 23.16
N ILE A 96 12.34 16.83 23.00
CA ILE A 96 13.22 15.86 22.33
C ILE A 96 13.32 14.46 23.00
N GLU A 97 12.48 14.11 23.97
CA GLU A 97 12.58 12.82 24.67
C GLU A 97 11.80 11.65 24.03
N GLN A 98 11.10 11.86 22.91
CA GLN A 98 10.25 10.83 22.28
C GLN A 98 10.79 10.23 20.96
N LEU A 99 12.12 10.21 20.74
CA LEU A 99 12.78 9.50 19.63
C LEU A 99 12.66 7.95 19.69
N SER A 100 11.59 7.43 20.29
CA SER A 100 11.27 6.00 20.37
C SER A 100 9.78 5.70 20.19
N ARG A 101 8.96 6.65 19.71
CA ARG A 101 7.53 6.41 19.48
C ARG A 101 7.22 6.06 18.01
N PRO A 102 6.49 4.97 17.75
CA PRO A 102 6.06 4.60 16.41
C PRO A 102 5.00 5.58 15.90
N GLU A 103 4.95 5.69 14.57
CA GLU A 103 4.10 6.53 13.72
C GLU A 103 2.70 6.85 14.30
N GLU A 104 2.28 8.11 14.15
CA GLU A 104 1.09 8.70 14.76
C GLU A 104 -0.20 7.94 14.37
N GLN A 105 -0.94 7.56 15.40
CA GLN A 105 -2.21 6.83 15.30
C GLN A 105 -3.36 7.83 15.39
N VAL A 106 -4.18 7.91 14.35
CA VAL A 106 -5.43 8.67 14.38
C VAL A 106 -6.56 7.69 14.70
N GLU A 107 -7.18 7.86 15.87
CA GLU A 107 -8.36 7.11 16.29
C GLU A 107 -9.59 7.73 15.62
N SER A 108 -10.32 6.95 14.81
CA SER A 108 -11.58 7.41 14.21
C SER A 108 -12.77 7.14 15.14
N ASP A 109 -13.86 7.90 14.99
CA ASP A 109 -15.10 7.89 15.81
C ASP A 109 -15.84 6.52 15.82
N ASP A 110 -15.35 5.53 15.07
CA ASP A 110 -15.70 4.11 15.17
C ASP A 110 -14.57 3.41 15.96
N SER A 111 -14.78 3.23 17.26
CA SER A 111 -13.78 3.01 18.33
C SER A 111 -12.87 1.76 18.24
N ASN A 112 -12.85 1.10 17.09
CA ASN A 112 -12.01 -0.06 16.83
C ASN A 112 -11.16 0.06 15.56
N GLU A 113 -11.15 1.20 14.87
CA GLU A 113 -10.32 1.40 13.67
C GLU A 113 -9.19 2.41 13.89
N PHE A 114 -7.96 1.92 13.73
CA PHE A 114 -6.72 2.67 13.87
C PHE A 114 -6.13 2.93 12.50
N TYR A 115 -5.68 4.16 12.28
CA TYR A 115 -5.01 4.58 11.05
C TYR A 115 -3.61 5.10 11.35
N SER A 116 -2.68 4.81 10.45
CA SER A 116 -1.34 5.40 10.43
C SER A 116 -0.95 5.69 8.98
N ALA A 117 -0.18 6.73 8.75
CA ALA A 117 0.28 7.10 7.41
C ALA A 117 1.71 7.61 7.44
N THR A 118 2.41 7.41 6.33
CA THR A 118 3.81 7.82 6.13
C THR A 118 3.92 8.81 4.99
N SER A 119 4.97 9.63 5.00
CA SER A 119 5.17 10.71 4.02
C SER A 119 5.35 10.24 2.57
N ASP A 120 5.60 8.96 2.34
CA ASP A 120 5.66 8.34 1.01
C ASP A 120 4.27 8.03 0.42
N GLY A 121 3.19 8.36 1.14
CA GLY A 121 1.83 8.11 0.71
C GLY A 121 1.28 6.76 1.17
N SER A 122 2.04 5.96 1.93
CA SER A 122 1.53 4.70 2.48
C SER A 122 0.56 4.97 3.63
N ILE A 123 -0.53 4.21 3.65
CA ILE A 123 -1.58 4.27 4.67
C ILE A 123 -1.85 2.87 5.19
N PHE A 124 -1.75 2.71 6.49
CA PHE A 124 -2.02 1.48 7.22
C PHE A 124 -3.30 1.65 8.01
N SER A 125 -4.15 0.63 8.02
CA SER A 125 -5.27 0.59 8.94
C SER A 125 -5.43 -0.76 9.62
N LEU A 126 -5.92 -0.73 10.85
CA LEU A 126 -6.20 -1.91 11.65
C LEU A 126 -7.57 -1.74 12.29
N SER A 127 -8.50 -2.64 11.97
CA SER A 127 -9.83 -2.66 12.57
C SER A 127 -10.06 -3.91 13.40
N PHE A 128 -10.66 -3.77 14.59
CA PHE A 128 -11.10 -4.88 15.44
C PHE A 128 -12.62 -5.03 15.42
N ARG A 129 -13.12 -6.24 15.20
CA ARG A 129 -14.55 -6.57 15.28
C ARG A 129 -14.78 -7.80 16.15
#